data_AF-A0A833EDX1-F1
#
_entry.id   AF-A0A833EDX1-F1
#
_cell.length_a   1.000
_cell.length_b   1.000
_cell.length_c   1.000
_cell.angle_alpha   90.00
_cell.angle_beta   90.00
_cell.angle_gamma   90.00
#
_symmetry.space_group_name_H-M   'P 1'
#
loop_
_entity.id
_entity.type
_entity.pdbx_description
1 polymer ?
#
loop_
_entity_poly.entity_id
_entity_poly.type
_entity_poly.pdbx_seq_one_letter_code
_entity_poly.pdbx_strand_id
1 'polypeptide(L)'
;MLDIPRTEVPLQIVEPATNYKLEELWKEEPTIYRILRESGDVEEARIKIYEYLCRLEWEYRCGRRKVHPLIEAVALDAIRVFKNIISPRNEALTGYSALWYLWRLAKGDESARQEVDVGFILEFKHLFKAINGNPDIYPARYAEGLGEIDFSKIRGREAGKARSDYLDELTRRIWKYISRYPCGLDPKVVEKRKENRKKILEYFGATIDDWVDYRWHYRNVIKGKRGVKILVDLARLSEEEAKALILATEHQVPFGITPYYLHLFDLENPWKEDYQVRAQVLPPLHTVVEMAKHKANRNIVFDFMGEHDTSPHDLITRRYPMVAIIKVSHTCPQICVYCQRNWEIETALDPKGIPTIKAIEKAVEWFAEHPEIKDVLITGGDPFILSDEVLEKIISRLSSLDHIINIRIGTRVLVTVP
;
A
#
# COMPACT_ATOMS: atom_id res chain seq x y z
N MET A 1 -35.93 -13.12 -13.87
CA MET A 1 -34.51 -12.80 -13.61
C MET A 1 -34.26 -11.39 -14.10
N LEU A 2 -33.74 -10.51 -13.24
CA LEU A 2 -33.03 -9.34 -13.77
C LEU A 2 -31.81 -9.91 -14.49
N ASP A 3 -31.73 -9.68 -15.80
CA ASP A 3 -30.57 -10.08 -16.58
C ASP A 3 -29.44 -9.14 -16.20
N ILE A 4 -28.59 -9.58 -15.26
CA ILE A 4 -27.47 -8.79 -14.77
C ILE A 4 -26.38 -8.89 -15.84
N PRO A 5 -26.03 -7.79 -16.52
CA PRO A 5 -24.97 -7.81 -17.51
C PRO A 5 -23.68 -8.28 -16.83
N ARG A 6 -22.97 -9.23 -17.46
CA ARG A 6 -21.69 -9.72 -16.92
C ARG A 6 -20.58 -8.75 -17.29
N THR A 7 -19.64 -8.54 -16.37
CA THR A 7 -18.46 -7.71 -16.60
C THR A 7 -17.70 -8.22 -17.82
N GLU A 8 -17.33 -7.30 -18.71
CA GLU A 8 -16.45 -7.56 -19.84
C GLU A 8 -14.96 -7.56 -19.43
N VAL A 9 -14.67 -7.14 -18.19
CA VAL A 9 -13.31 -7.15 -17.64
C VAL A 9 -12.94 -8.59 -17.29
N PRO A 10 -11.90 -9.18 -17.92
CA PRO A 10 -11.46 -10.53 -17.60
C PRO A 10 -11.01 -10.58 -16.13
N LEU A 11 -11.63 -11.45 -15.34
CA LEU A 11 -11.14 -11.74 -13.99
C LEU A 11 -9.88 -12.58 -14.12
N GLN A 12 -8.73 -12.02 -13.75
CA GLN A 12 -7.49 -12.76 -13.71
C GLN A 12 -7.48 -13.64 -12.45
N ILE A 13 -7.83 -14.91 -12.62
CA ILE A 13 -7.79 -15.89 -11.54
C ILE A 13 -6.35 -16.37 -11.38
N VAL A 14 -5.65 -15.84 -10.39
CA VAL A 14 -4.23 -16.17 -10.11
C VAL A 14 -4.11 -17.52 -9.40
N GLU A 15 -4.98 -17.78 -8.42
CA GLU A 15 -5.01 -19.02 -7.64
C GLU A 15 -6.45 -19.53 -7.52
N PRO A 16 -6.89 -20.41 -8.44
CA PRO A 16 -8.25 -20.95 -8.43
C PRO A 16 -8.56 -21.71 -7.14
N ALA A 17 -9.81 -21.63 -6.68
CA ALA A 17 -10.27 -22.29 -5.45
C ALA A 17 -10.43 -23.82 -5.58
N THR A 18 -9.97 -24.45 -6.67
CA THR A 18 -10.11 -25.89 -6.96
C THR A 18 -9.71 -26.79 -5.79
N ASN A 19 -8.60 -26.45 -5.11
CA ASN A 19 -8.05 -27.25 -4.00
C ASN A 19 -8.52 -26.77 -2.61
N TYR A 20 -9.36 -25.74 -2.53
CA TYR A 20 -9.84 -25.21 -1.26
C TYR A 20 -10.95 -26.10 -0.67
N LYS A 21 -10.90 -26.32 0.65
CA LYS A 21 -11.92 -27.07 1.38
C LYS A 21 -13.14 -26.20 1.65
N LEU A 22 -14.13 -26.22 0.76
CA LEU A 22 -15.34 -25.39 0.87
C LEU A 22 -16.13 -25.63 2.16
N GLU A 23 -15.96 -26.78 2.81
CA GLU A 23 -16.53 -27.06 4.13
C GLU A 23 -16.08 -26.02 5.17
N GLU A 24 -14.88 -25.44 5.00
CA GLU A 24 -14.38 -24.37 5.86
C GLU A 24 -15.09 -23.03 5.68
N LEU A 25 -15.70 -22.78 4.53
CA LEU A 25 -16.55 -21.62 4.30
C LEU A 25 -17.94 -21.86 4.91
N TRP A 26 -18.53 -23.02 4.60
CA TRP A 26 -19.92 -23.32 4.98
C TRP A 26 -20.11 -23.56 6.48
N LYS A 27 -19.07 -23.99 7.20
CA LYS A 27 -19.13 -24.14 8.67
C LYS A 27 -19.34 -22.82 9.40
N GLU A 28 -18.92 -21.69 8.83
CA GLU A 28 -18.96 -20.40 9.51
C GLU A 28 -20.38 -19.80 9.54
N GLU A 29 -21.19 -20.09 8.50
CA GLU A 29 -22.62 -19.78 8.49
C GLU A 29 -23.45 -20.87 7.78
N PRO A 30 -23.81 -21.94 8.52
CA PRO A 30 -24.56 -23.08 7.97
C PRO A 30 -25.95 -22.72 7.45
N THR A 31 -26.58 -21.66 7.97
CA THR A 31 -27.92 -21.24 7.55
C THR A 31 -27.89 -20.69 6.13
N ILE A 32 -26.91 -19.84 5.81
CA ILE A 32 -26.71 -19.31 4.46
C ILE A 32 -26.42 -20.46 3.50
N TYR A 33 -25.54 -21.39 3.88
CA TYR A 33 -25.23 -22.56 3.06
C TYR A 33 -26.48 -23.38 2.73
N ARG A 34 -27.33 -23.67 3.73
CA ARG A 34 -28.60 -24.37 3.53
C ARG A 34 -29.52 -23.62 2.57
N ILE A 35 -29.70 -22.31 2.76
CA ILE A 35 -30.54 -21.47 1.89
C ILE A 35 -30.04 -21.55 0.44
N LEU A 36 -28.73 -21.39 0.20
CA LEU A 36 -28.14 -21.49 -1.13
C LEU A 36 -28.39 -22.87 -1.76
N ARG A 37 -28.18 -23.94 -0.99
CA ARG A 37 -28.30 -25.32 -1.46
C ARG A 37 -29.75 -25.71 -1.76
N GLU A 38 -30.72 -25.23 -0.99
CA GLU A 38 -32.15 -25.57 -1.14
C GLU A 38 -32.88 -24.70 -2.16
N SER A 39 -32.40 -23.48 -2.44
CA SER A 39 -33.07 -22.58 -3.38
C SER A 39 -32.92 -23.05 -4.83
N GLY A 40 -34.01 -23.02 -5.60
CA GLY A 40 -34.08 -23.45 -7.00
C GLY A 40 -33.32 -22.53 -7.95
N ASP A 41 -33.25 -21.23 -7.63
CA ASP A 41 -32.47 -20.24 -8.36
C ASP A 41 -31.81 -19.19 -7.43
N VAL A 42 -31.01 -18.32 -8.03
CA VAL A 42 -30.25 -17.28 -7.32
C VAL A 42 -31.16 -16.21 -6.71
N GLU A 43 -32.31 -15.91 -7.33
CA GLU A 43 -33.21 -14.87 -6.84
C GLU A 43 -34.01 -15.37 -5.62
N GLU A 44 -34.44 -16.63 -5.63
CA GLU A 44 -35.00 -17.28 -4.47
C GLU A 44 -33.98 -17.32 -3.31
N ALA A 45 -32.73 -17.67 -3.60
CA ALA A 45 -31.66 -17.65 -2.60
C ALA A 45 -31.44 -16.23 -2.04
N ARG A 46 -31.46 -15.22 -2.91
CA ARG A 46 -31.28 -13.81 -2.54
C ARG A 46 -32.34 -13.34 -1.55
N ILE A 47 -33.61 -13.57 -1.86
CA ILE A 47 -34.73 -13.17 -1.01
C ILE A 47 -34.64 -13.86 0.35
N LYS A 48 -34.45 -15.19 0.37
CA LYS A 48 -34.34 -15.95 1.63
C LYS A 48 -33.14 -15.53 2.48
N ILE A 49 -31.98 -15.27 1.86
CA ILE A 49 -30.81 -14.75 2.58
C ILE A 49 -31.11 -13.36 3.13
N TYR A 50 -31.71 -12.47 2.35
CA TYR A 50 -32.03 -11.12 2.79
C TYR A 50 -32.97 -11.13 4.01
N GLU A 51 -34.03 -11.94 3.97
CA GLU A 51 -34.94 -12.16 5.10
C GLU A 51 -34.23 -12.73 6.33
N TYR A 52 -33.37 -13.74 6.13
CA TYR A 52 -32.53 -14.29 7.19
C TYR A 52 -31.67 -13.20 7.86
N LEU A 53 -30.98 -12.39 7.07
CA LEU A 53 -30.12 -11.31 7.55
C LEU A 53 -30.91 -10.22 8.28
N CYS A 54 -32.12 -9.89 7.83
CA CYS A 54 -33.01 -8.97 8.55
C CYS A 54 -33.42 -9.51 9.92
N ARG A 55 -33.76 -10.80 10.00
CA ARG A 55 -34.07 -11.44 11.29
C ARG A 55 -32.84 -11.49 12.20
N LEU A 56 -31.68 -11.84 11.67
CA LEU A 56 -30.44 -11.91 12.43
C LEU A 56 -30.01 -10.53 12.96
N GLU A 57 -30.14 -9.49 12.14
CA GLU A 57 -29.92 -8.10 12.57
C GLU A 57 -30.82 -7.74 13.76
N TRP A 58 -32.11 -8.10 13.68
CA TRP A 58 -33.04 -7.90 14.78
C TRP A 58 -32.63 -8.67 16.04
N GLU A 59 -32.15 -9.92 15.91
CA GLU A 59 -31.67 -10.73 17.05
C GLU A 59 -30.51 -10.07 17.80
N TYR A 60 -29.57 -9.43 17.10
CA TYR A 60 -28.53 -8.61 17.74
C TYR A 60 -29.15 -7.40 18.44
N ARG A 61 -29.92 -6.58 17.71
CA ARG A 61 -30.48 -5.32 18.23
C ARG A 61 -31.42 -5.50 19.43
N CYS A 62 -32.15 -6.60 19.50
CA CYS A 62 -33.04 -6.91 20.63
C CYS A 62 -32.33 -7.65 21.77
N GLY A 63 -31.01 -7.84 21.68
CA GLY A 63 -30.19 -8.46 22.73
C GLY A 63 -30.40 -9.97 22.89
N ARG A 64 -31.01 -10.65 21.91
CA ARG A 64 -31.11 -12.12 21.90
C ARG A 64 -29.74 -12.77 21.67
N ARG A 65 -28.89 -12.12 20.88
CA ARG A 65 -27.46 -12.48 20.77
C ARG A 65 -26.63 -11.58 21.69
N LYS A 66 -26.13 -12.16 22.78
CA LYS A 66 -25.27 -11.46 23.73
C LYS A 66 -23.81 -11.68 23.36
N VAL A 67 -23.19 -10.66 22.78
CA VAL A 67 -21.76 -10.61 22.46
C VAL A 67 -21.17 -9.28 22.95
N HIS A 68 -19.85 -9.14 22.92
CA HIS A 68 -19.20 -7.87 23.25
C HIS A 68 -19.68 -6.75 22.30
N PRO A 69 -19.88 -5.50 22.75
CA PRO A 69 -20.43 -4.42 21.91
C PRO A 69 -19.65 -4.15 20.61
N LEU A 70 -18.32 -4.32 20.64
CA LEU A 70 -17.50 -4.19 19.41
C LEU A 70 -17.73 -5.35 18.43
N ILE A 71 -17.99 -6.56 18.93
CA ILE A 71 -18.34 -7.71 18.10
C ILE A 71 -19.73 -7.52 17.51
N GLU A 72 -20.68 -7.01 18.29
CA GLU A 72 -22.03 -6.68 17.82
C GLU A 72 -21.99 -5.63 16.69
N ALA A 73 -21.22 -4.55 16.88
CA ALA A 73 -21.06 -3.52 15.85
C ALA A 73 -20.50 -4.10 14.54
N VAL A 74 -19.48 -4.96 14.63
CA VAL A 74 -18.88 -5.64 13.47
C VAL A 74 -19.88 -6.59 12.81
N ALA A 75 -20.67 -7.35 13.57
CA ALA A 75 -21.68 -8.24 13.03
C ALA A 75 -22.78 -7.47 12.28
N LEU A 76 -23.25 -6.35 12.84
CA LEU A 76 -24.25 -5.48 12.20
C LEU A 76 -23.71 -4.85 10.91
N ASP A 77 -22.46 -4.39 10.91
CA ASP A 77 -21.79 -3.89 9.71
C ASP A 77 -21.62 -4.98 8.65
N ALA A 78 -21.20 -6.19 9.05
CA ALA A 78 -21.06 -7.34 8.15
C ALA A 78 -22.40 -7.75 7.53
N ILE A 79 -23.48 -7.74 8.31
CA ILE A 79 -24.85 -7.97 7.81
C ILE A 79 -25.22 -6.91 6.77
N ARG A 80 -24.99 -5.63 7.06
CA ARG A 80 -25.24 -4.54 6.10
C ARG A 80 -24.43 -4.72 4.82
N VAL A 81 -23.14 -5.03 4.94
CA VAL A 81 -22.24 -5.27 3.80
C VAL A 81 -22.77 -6.43 2.95
N PHE A 82 -23.15 -7.55 3.56
CA PHE A 82 -23.62 -8.70 2.80
C PHE A 82 -24.96 -8.43 2.11
N LYS A 83 -25.88 -7.71 2.75
CA LYS A 83 -27.11 -7.20 2.10
C LYS A 83 -26.81 -6.32 0.88
N ASN A 84 -25.76 -5.50 0.94
CA ASN A 84 -25.33 -4.68 -0.19
C ASN A 84 -24.69 -5.52 -1.30
N ILE A 85 -23.86 -6.52 -0.97
CA ILE A 85 -23.25 -7.43 -1.94
C ILE A 85 -24.32 -8.17 -2.74
N ILE A 86 -25.36 -8.67 -2.07
CA ILE A 86 -26.46 -9.40 -2.71
C ILE A 86 -27.57 -8.48 -3.24
N SER A 87 -27.36 -7.17 -3.34
CA SER A 87 -28.36 -6.25 -3.88
C SER A 87 -28.38 -6.33 -5.41
N PRO A 88 -29.55 -6.55 -6.06
CA PRO A 88 -29.62 -6.61 -7.53
C PRO A 88 -29.11 -5.33 -8.20
N ARG A 89 -29.34 -4.16 -7.56
CA ARG A 89 -28.84 -2.88 -8.06
C ARG A 89 -27.30 -2.84 -8.08
N ASN A 90 -26.66 -3.33 -7.03
CA ASN A 90 -25.20 -3.27 -6.92
C ASN A 90 -24.56 -4.28 -7.87
N GLU A 91 -25.10 -5.48 -7.98
CA GLU A 91 -24.62 -6.48 -8.96
C GLU A 91 -24.79 -5.99 -10.41
N ALA A 92 -25.88 -5.26 -10.71
CA ALA A 92 -26.06 -4.63 -12.01
C ALA A 92 -25.05 -3.50 -12.30
N LEU A 93 -24.69 -2.71 -11.29
CA LEU A 93 -23.69 -1.65 -11.42
C LEU A 93 -22.26 -2.19 -11.58
N THR A 94 -21.92 -3.29 -10.90
CA THR A 94 -20.60 -3.92 -10.99
C THR A 94 -20.47 -4.87 -12.17
N GLY A 95 -21.59 -5.32 -12.73
CA GLY A 95 -21.65 -6.40 -13.70
C GLY A 95 -21.20 -7.75 -13.12
N TYR A 96 -21.21 -7.92 -11.80
CA TYR A 96 -20.71 -9.13 -11.14
C TYR A 96 -21.62 -9.55 -10.00
N SER A 97 -22.00 -10.83 -9.99
CA SER A 97 -22.88 -11.43 -8.97
C SER A 97 -22.10 -12.41 -8.11
N ALA A 98 -21.61 -11.95 -6.95
CA ALA A 98 -20.96 -12.86 -5.99
C ALA A 98 -21.94 -13.92 -5.46
N LEU A 99 -23.23 -13.58 -5.35
CA LEU A 99 -24.25 -14.54 -4.93
C LEU A 99 -24.41 -15.69 -5.91
N TRP A 100 -24.31 -15.42 -7.22
CA TRP A 100 -24.39 -16.46 -8.25
C TRP A 100 -23.28 -17.51 -8.09
N TYR A 101 -22.04 -17.08 -7.84
CA TYR A 101 -20.92 -17.99 -7.58
C TYR A 101 -21.10 -18.76 -6.27
N LEU A 102 -21.51 -18.10 -5.18
CA LEU A 102 -21.80 -18.78 -3.92
C LEU A 102 -22.91 -19.84 -4.07
N TRP A 103 -23.96 -19.54 -4.84
CA TRP A 103 -25.05 -20.47 -5.11
C TRP A 103 -24.56 -21.69 -5.91
N ARG A 104 -23.77 -21.49 -6.97
CA ARG A 104 -23.17 -22.60 -7.75
C ARG A 104 -22.25 -23.48 -6.90
N LEU A 105 -21.38 -22.86 -6.10
CA LEU A 105 -20.50 -23.58 -5.18
C LEU A 105 -21.31 -24.39 -4.16
N ALA A 106 -22.40 -23.84 -3.63
CA ALA A 106 -23.28 -24.55 -2.69
C ALA A 106 -24.07 -25.71 -3.35
N LYS A 107 -24.33 -25.62 -4.66
CA LYS A 107 -24.94 -26.69 -5.48
C LYS A 107 -23.95 -27.79 -5.86
N GLY A 108 -22.67 -27.63 -5.58
CA GLY A 108 -21.63 -28.60 -5.93
C GLY A 108 -21.20 -28.52 -7.40
N ASP A 109 -21.34 -27.35 -8.04
CA ASP A 109 -20.80 -27.13 -9.37
C ASP A 109 -19.27 -27.00 -9.33
N GLU A 110 -18.58 -28.05 -9.75
CA GLU A 110 -17.12 -28.11 -9.76
C GLU A 110 -16.48 -27.08 -10.72
N SER A 111 -17.18 -26.68 -11.78
CA SER A 111 -16.65 -25.66 -12.70
C SER A 111 -16.58 -24.28 -12.04
N ALA A 112 -17.48 -23.98 -11.10
CA ALA A 112 -17.45 -22.73 -10.34
C ALA A 112 -16.17 -22.58 -9.50
N ARG A 113 -15.52 -23.69 -9.09
CA ARG A 113 -14.24 -23.63 -8.34
C ARG A 113 -13.07 -23.12 -9.18
N GLN A 114 -13.17 -23.24 -10.50
CA GLN A 114 -12.17 -22.70 -11.44
C GLN A 114 -12.45 -21.24 -11.80
N GLU A 115 -13.65 -20.74 -11.53
CA GLU A 115 -14.10 -19.38 -11.86
C GLU A 115 -13.97 -18.39 -10.69
N VAL A 116 -13.57 -18.86 -9.50
CA VAL A 116 -13.29 -18.03 -8.33
C VAL A 116 -11.90 -18.31 -7.78
N ASP A 117 -11.26 -17.29 -7.23
CA ASP A 117 -9.97 -17.42 -6.54
C ASP A 117 -10.13 -17.79 -5.05
N VAL A 118 -9.03 -18.24 -4.43
CA VAL A 118 -8.98 -18.53 -2.99
C VAL A 118 -9.34 -17.31 -2.14
N GLY A 119 -9.00 -16.10 -2.59
CA GLY A 119 -9.33 -14.84 -1.92
C GLY A 119 -10.84 -14.59 -1.83
N PHE A 120 -11.60 -14.89 -2.89
CA PHE A 120 -13.06 -14.84 -2.89
C PHE A 120 -13.64 -15.72 -1.79
N ILE A 121 -13.13 -16.96 -1.65
CA ILE A 121 -13.59 -17.88 -0.61
C ILE A 121 -13.25 -17.36 0.79
N LEU A 122 -12.05 -16.82 0.98
CA LEU A 122 -11.61 -16.25 2.26
C LEU A 122 -12.43 -15.00 2.64
N GLU A 123 -12.76 -14.14 1.68
CA GLU A 123 -13.61 -12.96 1.87
C GLU A 123 -14.96 -13.37 2.48
N PHE A 124 -15.66 -14.32 1.84
CA PHE A 124 -16.95 -14.77 2.35
C PHE A 124 -16.85 -15.58 3.64
N LYS A 125 -15.78 -16.35 3.84
CA LYS A 125 -15.53 -17.07 5.10
C LYS A 125 -15.45 -16.07 6.26
N HIS A 126 -14.64 -15.02 6.14
CA HIS A 126 -14.49 -14.01 7.19
C HIS A 126 -15.74 -13.12 7.33
N LEU A 127 -16.45 -12.83 6.24
CA LEU A 127 -17.74 -12.13 6.29
C LEU A 127 -18.79 -12.95 7.07
N PHE A 128 -18.90 -14.25 6.81
CA PHE A 128 -19.82 -15.15 7.52
C PHE A 128 -19.46 -15.30 8.99
N LYS A 129 -18.16 -15.39 9.31
CA LYS A 129 -17.66 -15.32 10.69
C LYS A 129 -18.11 -14.07 11.42
N ALA A 130 -17.96 -12.91 10.78
CA ALA A 130 -18.38 -11.63 11.35
C ALA A 130 -19.90 -11.56 11.55
N ILE A 131 -20.70 -11.98 10.57
CA ILE A 131 -22.17 -12.08 10.66
C ILE A 131 -22.59 -12.94 11.86
N ASN A 132 -21.92 -14.06 12.08
CA ASN A 132 -22.22 -14.97 13.19
C ASN A 132 -21.62 -14.52 14.54
N GLY A 133 -20.99 -13.35 14.61
CA GLY A 133 -20.49 -12.76 15.86
C GLY A 133 -19.14 -13.32 16.30
N ASN A 134 -18.33 -13.83 15.36
CA ASN A 134 -16.99 -14.35 15.63
C ASN A 134 -15.95 -13.79 14.64
N PRO A 135 -15.72 -12.47 14.61
CA PRO A 135 -14.91 -11.84 13.57
C PRO A 135 -13.39 -12.05 13.72
N ASP A 136 -12.90 -12.80 14.72
CA ASP A 136 -11.46 -12.99 15.05
C ASP A 136 -10.63 -11.72 15.27
N ILE A 137 -11.25 -10.55 15.40
CA ILE A 137 -10.54 -9.27 15.61
C ILE A 137 -10.66 -8.72 17.03
N TYR A 138 -11.59 -9.27 17.82
CA TYR A 138 -11.79 -8.92 19.23
C TYR A 138 -11.83 -10.15 20.15
N PRO A 139 -11.27 -10.06 21.37
CA PRO A 139 -10.45 -8.95 21.84
C PRO A 139 -9.20 -8.79 20.98
N ALA A 140 -8.66 -7.56 20.89
CA ALA A 140 -7.41 -7.35 20.18
C ALA A 140 -6.37 -8.33 20.73
N ARG A 141 -5.48 -8.87 19.88
CA ARG A 141 -4.50 -9.90 20.25
C ARG A 141 -3.77 -9.65 21.59
N TYR A 142 -3.48 -8.40 21.91
CA TYR A 142 -2.77 -8.02 23.14
C TYR A 142 -3.68 -7.95 24.39
N ALA A 143 -4.98 -7.79 24.17
CA ALA A 143 -6.02 -7.80 25.20
C ALA A 143 -6.58 -9.21 25.49
N GLU A 144 -6.20 -10.22 24.71
CA GLU A 144 -6.64 -11.60 24.92
C GLU A 144 -6.27 -12.10 26.33
N GLY A 145 -7.26 -12.63 27.06
CA GLY A 145 -7.09 -13.08 28.45
C GLY A 145 -6.91 -11.95 29.48
N LEU A 146 -7.03 -10.67 29.10
CA LEU A 146 -7.27 -9.60 30.06
C LEU A 146 -8.74 -9.64 30.50
N GLY A 147 -8.98 -9.56 31.80
CA GLY A 147 -10.34 -9.44 32.32
C GLY A 147 -11.00 -8.17 31.79
N GLU A 148 -12.23 -8.30 31.27
CA GLU A 148 -13.04 -7.14 30.91
C GLU A 148 -13.44 -6.37 32.16
N ILE A 149 -13.19 -5.06 32.16
CA ILE A 149 -13.63 -4.19 33.24
C ILE A 149 -15.05 -3.71 32.93
N ASP A 150 -16.00 -4.14 33.76
CA ASP A 150 -17.38 -3.68 33.65
C ASP A 150 -17.53 -2.26 34.23
N PHE A 151 -17.28 -1.26 33.39
CA PHE A 151 -17.43 0.15 33.75
C PHE A 151 -18.88 0.57 34.04
N SER A 152 -19.87 -0.31 33.85
CA SER A 152 -21.24 -0.03 34.34
C SER A 152 -21.33 -0.16 35.87
N LYS A 153 -20.46 -0.99 36.47
CA LYS A 153 -20.44 -1.30 37.91
C LYS A 153 -19.54 -0.39 38.74
N ILE A 154 -18.57 0.28 38.12
CA ILE A 154 -17.61 1.17 38.80
C ILE A 154 -17.64 2.56 38.19
N ARG A 155 -17.47 3.62 39.01
CA ARG A 155 -17.50 5.03 38.55
C ARG A 155 -16.45 5.89 39.24
N GLY A 156 -16.25 7.11 38.73
CA GLY A 156 -15.35 8.10 39.34
C GLY A 156 -13.90 7.64 39.38
N ARG A 157 -13.21 7.91 40.51
CA ARG A 157 -11.77 7.64 40.67
C ARG A 157 -11.43 6.15 40.62
N GLU A 158 -12.32 5.29 41.12
CA GLU A 158 -12.14 3.84 41.08
C GLU A 158 -12.12 3.33 39.63
N ALA A 159 -13.09 3.75 38.82
CA ALA A 159 -13.11 3.46 37.38
C ALA A 159 -11.87 3.99 36.66
N GLY A 160 -11.42 5.20 37.03
CA GLY A 160 -10.19 5.78 36.48
C GLY A 160 -8.94 4.94 36.78
N LYS A 161 -8.78 4.47 38.01
CA LYS A 161 -7.67 3.58 38.41
C LYS A 161 -7.73 2.24 37.68
N ALA A 162 -8.89 1.58 37.71
CA ALA A 162 -9.07 0.29 37.03
C ALA A 162 -8.73 0.38 35.53
N ARG A 163 -9.15 1.48 34.87
CA ARG A 163 -8.78 1.73 33.47
C ARG A 163 -7.28 1.92 33.29
N SER A 164 -6.64 2.71 34.15
CA SER A 164 -5.19 2.93 34.08
C SER A 164 -4.43 1.61 34.22
N ASP A 165 -4.78 0.79 35.21
CA ASP A 165 -4.12 -0.49 35.48
C ASP A 165 -4.28 -1.47 34.29
N TYR A 166 -5.47 -1.48 33.67
CA TYR A 166 -5.71 -2.23 32.44
C TYR A 166 -4.83 -1.75 31.27
N LEU A 167 -4.73 -0.44 31.07
CA LEU A 167 -3.91 0.15 30.01
C LEU A 167 -2.42 -0.11 30.24
N ASP A 168 -1.95 -0.12 31.48
CA ASP A 168 -0.56 -0.45 31.81
C ASP A 168 -0.24 -1.90 31.47
N GLU A 169 -1.12 -2.85 31.81
CA GLU A 169 -0.96 -4.25 31.44
C GLU A 169 -1.00 -4.45 29.91
N LEU A 170 -1.97 -3.84 29.23
CA LEU A 170 -2.06 -3.88 27.78
C LEU A 170 -0.80 -3.31 27.13
N THR A 171 -0.29 -2.18 27.63
CA THR A 171 0.93 -1.52 27.14
C THR A 171 2.16 -2.39 27.37
N ARG A 172 2.29 -3.05 28.52
CA ARG A 172 3.39 -4.01 28.78
C ARG A 172 3.38 -5.16 27.78
N ARG A 173 2.20 -5.67 27.42
CA ARG A 173 2.05 -6.73 26.39
C ARG A 173 2.39 -6.23 24.99
N ILE A 174 1.95 -5.03 24.63
CA ILE A 174 2.29 -4.38 23.36
C ILE A 174 3.81 -4.21 23.25
N TRP A 175 4.46 -3.64 24.27
CA TRP A 175 5.91 -3.45 24.25
C TRP A 175 6.68 -4.76 24.19
N LYS A 176 6.24 -5.81 24.89
CA LYS A 176 6.83 -7.17 24.77
C LYS A 176 6.74 -7.73 23.34
N TYR A 177 5.79 -7.25 22.53
CA TYR A 177 5.68 -7.62 21.13
C TYR A 177 6.51 -6.70 20.23
N ILE A 178 6.40 -5.37 20.38
CA ILE A 178 7.14 -4.38 19.60
C ILE A 178 8.65 -4.57 19.77
N SER A 179 9.13 -4.82 20.99
CA SER A 179 10.56 -4.97 21.30
C SER A 179 11.21 -6.19 20.64
N ARG A 180 10.45 -7.03 19.94
CA ARG A 180 10.98 -8.16 19.14
C ARG A 180 11.52 -7.69 17.80
N TYR A 181 11.10 -6.52 17.33
CA TYR A 181 11.49 -5.96 16.04
C TYR A 181 12.61 -4.94 16.27
N PRO A 182 13.81 -5.17 15.71
CA PRO A 182 14.90 -4.22 15.87
C PRO A 182 14.57 -2.89 15.18
N CYS A 183 15.03 -1.80 15.77
CA CYS A 183 14.89 -0.47 15.18
C CYS A 183 16.26 0.12 14.79
N GLY A 184 16.24 1.13 13.93
CA GLY A 184 17.48 1.77 13.45
C GLY A 184 18.31 2.47 14.54
N LEU A 185 17.76 2.63 15.75
CA LEU A 185 18.42 3.23 16.91
C LEU A 185 19.03 2.19 17.85
N ASP A 186 18.80 0.90 17.62
CA ASP A 186 19.34 -0.14 18.48
C ASP A 186 20.88 -0.16 18.38
N PRO A 187 21.62 -0.20 19.50
CA PRO A 187 23.07 -0.11 19.48
C PRO A 187 23.76 -1.13 18.56
N LYS A 188 23.20 -2.35 18.48
CA LYS A 188 23.70 -3.41 17.59
C LYS A 188 23.49 -3.08 16.11
N VAL A 189 22.33 -2.53 15.76
CA VAL A 189 22.00 -2.12 14.39
C VAL A 189 22.88 -0.94 13.97
N VAL A 190 23.10 0.02 14.87
CA VAL A 190 23.99 1.17 14.65
C VAL A 190 25.42 0.71 14.39
N GLU A 191 25.96 -0.22 15.18
CA GLU A 191 27.33 -0.69 14.99
C GLU A 191 27.49 -1.47 13.67
N LYS A 192 26.54 -2.37 13.38
CA LYS A 192 26.49 -3.08 12.09
C LYS A 192 26.46 -2.14 10.89
N ARG A 193 25.70 -1.05 10.99
CA ARG A 193 25.64 -0.01 9.97
C ARG A 193 26.97 0.73 9.79
N LYS A 194 27.73 0.98 10.87
CA LYS A 194 29.09 1.53 10.75
C LYS A 194 30.01 0.57 10.01
N GLU A 195 29.92 -0.73 10.25
CA GLU A 195 30.69 -1.76 9.54
C GLU A 195 30.30 -1.82 8.05
N ASN A 196 29.01 -1.82 7.73
CA ASN A 196 28.52 -1.76 6.35
C ASN A 196 29.07 -0.54 5.62
N ARG A 197 29.04 0.64 6.27
CA ARG A 197 29.62 1.87 5.71
C ARG A 197 31.11 1.70 5.37
N LYS A 198 31.90 1.08 6.26
CA LYS A 198 33.33 0.80 5.99
C LYS A 198 33.50 -0.09 4.77
N LYS A 199 32.76 -1.20 4.69
CA LYS A 199 32.77 -2.14 3.54
C LYS A 199 32.42 -1.42 2.23
N ILE A 200 31.41 -0.56 2.24
CA ILE A 200 31.01 0.23 1.06
C ILE A 200 32.12 1.23 0.69
N LEU A 201 32.66 1.99 1.64
CA LEU A 201 33.75 2.93 1.37
C LEU A 201 34.99 2.23 0.78
N GLU A 202 35.39 1.10 1.33
CA GLU A 202 36.49 0.28 0.81
C GLU A 202 36.24 -0.18 -0.63
N TYR A 203 35.04 -0.67 -0.92
CA TYR A 203 34.66 -1.11 -2.28
C TYR A 203 34.72 0.03 -3.31
N PHE A 204 34.30 1.23 -2.92
CA PHE A 204 34.34 2.40 -3.79
C PHE A 204 35.69 3.14 -3.77
N GLY A 205 36.65 2.71 -2.94
CA GLY A 205 37.92 3.41 -2.74
C GLY A 205 37.74 4.83 -2.19
N ALA A 206 36.73 5.03 -1.35
CA ALA A 206 36.28 6.32 -0.84
C ALA A 206 36.60 6.50 0.66
N THR A 207 36.54 7.73 1.12
CA THR A 207 36.85 8.13 2.51
C THR A 207 35.60 8.51 3.30
N ILE A 208 35.76 8.80 4.60
CA ILE A 208 34.66 9.32 5.40
C ILE A 208 34.23 10.72 4.95
N ASP A 209 35.15 11.51 4.40
CA ASP A 209 34.85 12.84 3.87
C ASP A 209 33.97 12.75 2.62
N ASP A 210 34.21 11.73 1.78
CA ASP A 210 33.31 11.39 0.67
C ASP A 210 31.93 10.98 1.18
N TRP A 211 31.85 10.23 2.29
CA TRP A 211 30.56 9.78 2.84
C TRP A 211 29.66 10.93 3.29
N VAL A 212 30.23 12.02 3.81
CA VAL A 212 29.45 13.18 4.26
C VAL A 212 29.09 14.13 3.12
N ASP A 213 29.76 14.04 1.97
CA ASP A 213 29.37 14.77 0.75
C ASP A 213 28.19 14.08 0.06
N TYR A 214 26.99 14.67 0.15
CA TYR A 214 25.80 14.16 -0.54
C TYR A 214 26.01 13.98 -2.05
N ARG A 215 26.88 14.78 -2.68
CA ARG A 215 27.18 14.69 -4.11
C ARG A 215 27.93 13.41 -4.44
N TRP A 216 28.74 12.89 -3.52
CA TRP A 216 29.38 11.59 -3.69
C TRP A 216 28.34 10.47 -3.76
N HIS A 217 27.31 10.50 -2.91
CA HIS A 217 26.21 9.54 -2.99
C HIS A 217 25.46 9.63 -4.32
N TYR A 218 25.23 10.83 -4.84
CA TYR A 218 24.59 11.04 -6.14
C TYR A 218 25.45 10.52 -7.31
N ARG A 219 26.76 10.78 -7.28
CA ARG A 219 27.72 10.27 -8.28
C ARG A 219 27.81 8.74 -8.27
N ASN A 220 27.60 8.11 -7.10
CA ASN A 220 27.73 6.68 -6.89
C ASN A 220 26.39 5.95 -6.72
N VAL A 221 25.28 6.53 -7.22
CA VAL A 221 24.00 5.81 -7.26
C VAL A 221 24.17 4.49 -8.01
N ILE A 222 23.77 3.41 -7.34
CA ILE A 222 23.88 2.04 -7.81
C ILE A 222 22.69 1.76 -8.74
N LYS A 223 22.97 1.80 -10.05
CA LYS A 223 21.98 1.64 -11.13
C LYS A 223 22.57 0.95 -12.37
N GLY A 224 21.72 0.38 -13.21
CA GLY A 224 22.12 -0.29 -14.47
C GLY A 224 23.09 -1.47 -14.27
N LYS A 225 23.76 -1.91 -15.35
CA LYS A 225 24.59 -3.13 -15.35
C LYS A 225 25.70 -3.10 -14.30
N ARG A 226 26.42 -1.97 -14.18
CA ARG A 226 27.45 -1.79 -13.15
C ARG A 226 26.83 -1.86 -11.76
N GLY A 227 25.67 -1.24 -11.55
CA GLY A 227 24.95 -1.30 -10.29
C GLY A 227 24.55 -2.72 -9.88
N VAL A 228 24.07 -3.53 -10.81
CA VAL A 228 23.77 -4.95 -10.54
C VAL A 228 25.01 -5.68 -10.03
N LYS A 229 26.18 -5.49 -10.66
CA LYS A 229 27.43 -6.09 -10.19
C LYS A 229 27.77 -5.64 -8.76
N ILE A 230 27.68 -4.35 -8.47
CA ILE A 230 27.94 -3.81 -7.14
C ILE A 230 27.01 -4.45 -6.10
N LEU A 231 25.72 -4.59 -6.43
CA LEU A 231 24.77 -5.25 -5.54
C LEU A 231 25.13 -6.71 -5.33
N VAL A 232 25.44 -7.47 -6.38
CA VAL A 232 25.88 -8.88 -6.23
C VAL A 232 27.13 -9.00 -5.36
N ASP A 233 28.10 -8.08 -5.51
CA ASP A 233 29.35 -8.09 -4.76
C ASP A 233 29.15 -7.70 -3.28
N LEU A 234 28.30 -6.72 -2.98
CA LEU A 234 28.15 -6.13 -1.64
C LEU A 234 26.91 -6.62 -0.87
N ALA A 235 25.78 -6.76 -1.55
CA ALA A 235 24.52 -7.20 -0.99
C ALA A 235 24.23 -8.62 -1.45
N ARG A 236 24.21 -9.59 -0.52
CA ARG A 236 23.70 -10.93 -0.84
C ARG A 236 22.29 -10.81 -1.43
N LEU A 237 22.13 -11.23 -2.69
CA LEU A 237 20.86 -11.24 -3.43
C LEU A 237 20.35 -12.66 -3.59
N SER A 238 19.04 -12.83 -3.69
CA SER A 238 18.44 -14.09 -4.12
C SER A 238 18.59 -14.24 -5.63
N GLU A 239 18.44 -15.46 -6.14
CA GLU A 239 18.42 -15.71 -7.59
C GLU A 239 17.32 -14.89 -8.29
N GLU A 240 16.16 -14.75 -7.64
CA GLU A 240 15.04 -13.96 -8.17
C GLU A 240 15.34 -12.46 -8.18
N GLU A 241 15.92 -11.92 -7.11
CA GLU A 241 16.32 -10.50 -7.04
C GLU A 241 17.37 -10.17 -8.11
N ALA A 242 18.38 -11.02 -8.26
CA ALA A 242 19.41 -10.85 -9.29
C ALA A 242 18.82 -10.89 -10.70
N LYS A 243 17.93 -11.86 -10.97
CA LYS A 243 17.20 -11.96 -12.24
C LYS A 243 16.34 -10.73 -12.51
N ALA A 244 15.61 -10.24 -11.51
CA ALA A 244 14.78 -9.05 -11.62
C ALA A 244 15.61 -7.81 -11.99
N LEU A 245 16.76 -7.60 -11.35
CA LEU A 245 17.65 -6.46 -11.64
C LEU A 245 18.29 -6.53 -13.04
N ILE A 246 18.66 -7.74 -13.49
CA ILE A 246 19.16 -7.96 -14.86
C ILE A 246 18.07 -7.58 -15.87
N LEU A 247 16.87 -8.14 -15.72
CA LEU A 247 15.74 -7.87 -16.61
C LEU A 247 15.34 -6.40 -16.58
N ALA A 248 15.36 -5.77 -15.40
CA ALA A 248 15.08 -4.34 -15.25
C ALA A 248 16.07 -3.50 -16.07
N THR A 249 17.35 -3.87 -16.04
CA THR A 249 18.38 -3.20 -16.84
C THR A 249 18.18 -3.39 -18.34
N GLU A 250 17.81 -4.59 -18.78
CA GLU A 250 17.56 -4.90 -20.20
C GLU A 250 16.36 -4.15 -20.77
N HIS A 251 15.29 -4.01 -19.97
CA HIS A 251 14.04 -3.40 -20.41
C HIS A 251 13.87 -1.93 -20.00
N GLN A 252 14.90 -1.30 -19.42
CA GLN A 252 14.83 0.07 -18.90
C GLN A 252 13.66 0.24 -17.90
N VAL A 253 13.56 -0.68 -16.95
CA VAL A 253 12.75 -0.51 -15.74
C VAL A 253 13.65 0.15 -14.70
N PRO A 254 13.29 1.33 -14.17
CA PRO A 254 14.19 2.11 -13.34
C PRO A 254 14.42 1.43 -11.99
N PHE A 255 15.67 1.38 -11.57
CA PHE A 255 16.05 1.20 -10.17
C PHE A 255 17.25 2.09 -9.87
N GLY A 256 17.41 2.45 -8.60
CA GLY A 256 18.53 3.25 -8.14
C GLY A 256 18.61 3.18 -6.63
N ILE A 257 19.79 2.85 -6.11
CA ILE A 257 20.04 2.72 -4.67
C ILE A 257 21.25 3.60 -4.34
N THR A 258 21.10 4.50 -3.37
CA THR A 258 22.22 5.33 -2.93
C THR A 258 23.17 4.49 -2.07
N PRO A 259 24.48 4.81 -2.03
CA PRO A 259 25.40 4.13 -1.12
C PRO A 259 24.94 4.23 0.34
N TYR A 260 24.40 5.39 0.74
CA TYR A 260 23.78 5.54 2.06
C TYR A 260 22.65 4.54 2.30
N TYR A 261 21.73 4.34 1.36
CA TYR A 261 20.63 3.41 1.60
C TYR A 261 21.08 1.94 1.57
N LEU A 262 22.06 1.60 0.73
CA LEU A 262 22.69 0.27 0.75
C LEU A 262 23.29 -0.06 2.13
N HIS A 263 23.84 0.93 2.83
CA HIS A 263 24.39 0.74 4.18
C HIS A 263 23.36 0.25 5.21
N LEU A 264 22.06 0.52 4.95
CA LEU A 264 20.97 0.10 5.82
C LEU A 264 20.65 -1.40 5.69
N PHE A 265 21.20 -2.09 4.69
CA PHE A 265 20.97 -3.51 4.47
C PHE A 265 21.66 -4.37 5.53
N ASP A 266 21.10 -5.54 5.77
CA ASP A 266 21.81 -6.65 6.37
C ASP A 266 22.61 -7.37 5.28
N LEU A 267 23.92 -7.08 5.22
CA LEU A 267 24.81 -7.67 4.20
C LEU A 267 25.18 -9.14 4.53
N GLU A 268 24.94 -9.59 5.76
CA GLU A 268 25.36 -10.92 6.22
C GLU A 268 24.18 -11.90 6.28
N ASN A 269 23.03 -11.46 6.80
CA ASN A 269 21.81 -12.25 6.98
C ASN A 269 20.60 -11.56 6.30
N PRO A 270 20.58 -11.53 4.95
CA PRO A 270 19.54 -10.83 4.20
C PRO A 270 18.12 -11.36 4.53
N TRP A 271 17.12 -10.49 4.37
CA TRP A 271 15.68 -10.78 4.51
C TRP A 271 15.19 -11.07 5.93
N LYS A 272 16.08 -11.10 6.93
CA LYS A 272 15.67 -11.32 8.33
C LYS A 272 15.28 -10.02 9.02
N GLU A 273 16.18 -9.05 9.02
CA GLU A 273 16.01 -7.77 9.75
C GLU A 273 15.87 -6.57 8.79
N ASP A 274 16.19 -6.74 7.52
CA ASP A 274 16.24 -5.68 6.52
C ASP A 274 15.26 -5.86 5.36
N TYR A 275 14.38 -6.88 5.41
CA TYR A 275 13.44 -7.19 4.32
C TYR A 275 12.64 -5.96 3.88
N GLN A 276 12.13 -5.20 4.85
CA GLN A 276 11.34 -3.99 4.59
C GLN A 276 12.19 -2.86 4.00
N VAL A 277 13.49 -2.80 4.27
CA VAL A 277 14.40 -1.81 3.65
C VAL A 277 14.68 -2.22 2.20
N ARG A 278 14.97 -3.51 1.97
CA ARG A 278 15.22 -4.08 0.64
C ARG A 278 14.03 -3.95 -0.30
N ALA A 279 12.85 -4.33 0.16
CA ALA A 279 11.61 -4.31 -0.64
C ALA A 279 11.23 -2.91 -1.17
N GLN A 280 11.78 -1.84 -0.57
CA GLN A 280 11.53 -0.48 -1.03
C GLN A 280 12.36 -0.11 -2.26
N VAL A 281 13.45 -0.82 -2.56
CA VAL A 281 14.41 -0.46 -3.62
C VAL A 281 14.80 -1.60 -4.56
N LEU A 282 14.54 -2.86 -4.18
CA LEU A 282 14.70 -4.04 -5.03
C LEU A 282 13.34 -4.38 -5.66
N PRO A 283 13.15 -4.13 -6.97
CA PRO A 283 11.87 -4.39 -7.61
C PRO A 283 11.59 -5.90 -7.70
N PRO A 284 10.40 -6.39 -7.29
CA PRO A 284 10.00 -7.77 -7.48
C PRO A 284 10.02 -8.16 -8.95
N LEU A 285 10.34 -9.42 -9.26
CA LEU A 285 10.41 -9.92 -10.64
C LEU A 285 9.10 -9.68 -11.39
N HIS A 286 7.95 -9.94 -10.75
CA HIS A 286 6.63 -9.68 -11.32
C HIS A 286 6.47 -8.22 -11.78
N THR A 287 6.82 -7.25 -10.94
CA THR A 287 6.73 -5.83 -11.28
C THR A 287 7.62 -5.49 -12.48
N VAL A 288 8.84 -6.03 -12.53
CA VAL A 288 9.76 -5.81 -13.66
C VAL A 288 9.18 -6.38 -14.95
N VAL A 289 8.65 -7.60 -14.91
CA VAL A 289 8.03 -8.27 -16.08
C VAL A 289 6.85 -7.47 -16.61
N GLU A 290 5.93 -7.04 -15.75
CA GLU A 290 4.77 -6.26 -16.18
C GLU A 290 5.17 -4.89 -16.73
N MET A 291 6.12 -4.19 -16.09
CA MET A 291 6.64 -2.91 -16.60
C MET A 291 7.39 -3.07 -17.94
N ALA A 292 8.06 -4.20 -18.15
CA ALA A 292 8.71 -4.52 -19.41
C ALA A 292 7.71 -4.79 -20.53
N LYS A 293 6.67 -5.60 -20.24
CA LYS A 293 5.58 -5.92 -21.16
C LYS A 293 4.83 -4.68 -21.64
N HIS A 294 4.58 -3.75 -20.73
CA HIS A 294 3.83 -2.51 -20.99
C HIS A 294 4.71 -1.31 -21.35
N LYS A 295 5.96 -1.53 -21.81
CA LYS A 295 6.92 -0.45 -22.09
C LYS A 295 6.39 0.62 -23.05
N ALA A 296 5.64 0.23 -24.10
CA ALA A 296 5.13 1.15 -25.10
C ALA A 296 3.90 1.98 -24.63
N ASN A 297 3.22 1.54 -23.58
CA ASN A 297 1.99 2.15 -23.08
C ASN A 297 2.01 2.35 -21.55
N ARG A 298 3.19 2.55 -20.95
CA ARG A 298 3.37 2.69 -19.50
C ARG A 298 2.55 3.83 -18.92
N ASN A 299 2.43 4.92 -19.66
CA ASN A 299 1.68 6.11 -19.28
C ASN A 299 0.16 5.89 -19.20
N ILE A 300 -0.36 4.83 -19.85
CA ILE A 300 -1.78 4.46 -19.78
C ILE A 300 -1.99 3.41 -18.70
N VAL A 301 -1.11 2.41 -18.63
CA VAL A 301 -1.28 1.25 -17.75
C VAL A 301 -0.89 1.53 -16.30
N PHE A 302 0.11 2.40 -16.08
CA PHE A 302 0.69 2.65 -14.77
C PHE A 302 0.42 4.06 -14.22
N ASP A 303 -0.32 4.91 -14.94
CA ASP A 303 -0.83 6.17 -14.38
C ASP A 303 -2.06 5.92 -13.51
N PHE A 304 -1.86 5.23 -12.39
CA PHE A 304 -2.92 4.86 -11.45
C PHE A 304 -3.67 6.05 -10.87
N MET A 305 -3.06 7.24 -10.92
CA MET A 305 -3.60 8.45 -10.34
C MET A 305 -4.29 9.36 -11.37
N GLY A 306 -4.19 9.05 -12.67
CA GLY A 306 -4.68 9.92 -13.75
C GLY A 306 -4.00 11.29 -13.73
N GLU A 307 -2.68 11.34 -13.49
CA GLU A 307 -1.91 12.60 -13.55
C GLU A 307 -1.97 13.26 -14.92
N HIS A 308 -2.04 12.51 -16.02
CA HIS A 308 -2.14 13.10 -17.35
C HIS A 308 -3.40 13.96 -17.50
N ASP A 309 -4.56 13.43 -17.10
CA ASP A 309 -5.86 14.12 -17.22
C ASP A 309 -6.04 15.25 -16.20
N THR A 310 -5.11 15.39 -15.26
CA THR A 310 -5.13 16.41 -14.20
C THR A 310 -3.95 17.38 -14.30
N SER A 311 -3.27 17.42 -15.46
CA SER A 311 -2.13 18.29 -15.72
C SER A 311 -2.45 19.39 -16.74
N PRO A 312 -2.92 20.57 -16.30
CA PRO A 312 -3.36 21.65 -17.20
C PRO A 312 -2.21 22.37 -17.92
N HIS A 313 -0.98 22.17 -17.47
CA HIS A 313 0.24 22.74 -18.04
C HIS A 313 1.40 21.77 -17.75
N ASP A 314 2.44 21.76 -18.59
CA ASP A 314 3.66 21.01 -18.32
C ASP A 314 4.18 21.28 -16.91
N LEU A 315 4.63 20.22 -16.24
CA LEU A 315 5.10 20.22 -14.84
C LEU A 315 4.02 20.52 -13.79
N ILE A 316 2.78 20.85 -14.15
CA ILE A 316 1.72 21.18 -13.19
C ILE A 316 0.73 20.03 -13.11
N THR A 317 0.34 19.65 -11.90
CA THR A 317 -0.85 18.82 -11.67
C THR A 317 -1.77 19.51 -10.66
N ARG A 318 -3.05 19.66 -11.02
CA ARG A 318 -4.08 20.27 -10.16
C ARG A 318 -5.28 19.33 -10.06
N ARG A 319 -5.56 18.87 -8.84
CA ARG A 319 -6.74 18.04 -8.52
C ARG A 319 -7.68 18.70 -7.53
N TYR A 320 -7.22 19.75 -6.87
CA TYR A 320 -7.96 20.39 -5.79
C TYR A 320 -8.21 21.85 -6.13
N PRO A 321 -9.27 22.46 -5.56
CA PRO A 321 -9.62 23.85 -5.84
C PRO A 321 -8.47 24.83 -5.55
N MET A 322 -7.76 24.66 -4.44
CA MET A 322 -6.75 25.61 -3.95
C MET A 322 -5.32 25.07 -3.90
N VAL A 323 -5.11 23.81 -4.32
CA VAL A 323 -3.81 23.13 -4.25
C VAL A 323 -3.39 22.66 -5.63
N ALA A 324 -2.16 22.99 -6.02
CA ALA A 324 -1.52 22.44 -7.20
C ALA A 324 -0.06 22.09 -6.89
N ILE A 325 0.50 21.18 -7.66
CA ILE A 325 1.88 20.74 -7.50
C ILE A 325 2.70 21.20 -8.71
N ILE A 326 3.99 21.44 -8.49
CA ILE A 326 4.98 21.66 -9.56
C ILE A 326 6.01 20.53 -9.53
N LYS A 327 6.13 19.80 -10.65
CA LYS A 327 7.09 18.72 -10.87
C LYS A 327 8.41 19.31 -11.36
N VAL A 328 9.31 19.63 -10.45
CA VAL A 328 10.60 20.28 -10.77
C VAL A 328 11.69 19.27 -11.13
N SER A 329 11.40 17.98 -11.05
CA SER A 329 12.22 16.88 -11.54
C SER A 329 11.35 15.67 -11.90
N HIS A 330 11.83 14.81 -12.80
CA HIS A 330 11.24 13.53 -13.21
C HIS A 330 12.21 12.38 -12.92
N THR A 331 13.02 12.52 -11.88
CA THR A 331 13.95 11.47 -11.45
C THR A 331 14.31 11.66 -9.98
N CYS A 332 14.87 10.61 -9.36
CA CYS A 332 15.30 10.60 -7.96
C CYS A 332 16.70 9.96 -7.86
N PRO A 333 17.46 10.21 -6.78
CA PRO A 333 18.70 9.47 -6.49
C PRO A 333 18.43 8.03 -6.06
N GLN A 334 17.25 7.78 -5.50
CA GLN A 334 16.77 6.46 -5.14
C GLN A 334 15.38 6.22 -5.73
N ILE A 335 15.20 5.09 -6.42
CA ILE A 335 13.93 4.72 -7.03
C ILE A 335 13.18 3.79 -6.09
N CYS A 336 12.02 4.25 -5.63
CA CYS A 336 11.15 3.46 -4.77
C CYS A 336 10.37 2.46 -5.63
N VAL A 337 10.31 1.19 -5.23
CA VAL A 337 9.51 0.16 -5.91
C VAL A 337 8.03 0.56 -6.00
N TYR A 338 7.53 1.21 -4.95
CA TYR A 338 6.16 1.70 -4.82
C TYR A 338 5.97 3.14 -5.32
N CYS A 339 6.91 3.68 -6.10
CA CYS A 339 6.79 5.05 -6.62
C CYS A 339 5.63 5.14 -7.63
N GLN A 340 4.70 6.06 -7.38
CA GLN A 340 3.52 6.30 -8.23
C GLN A 340 3.87 6.89 -9.61
N ARG A 341 5.12 7.33 -9.81
CA ARG A 341 5.64 7.91 -11.05
C ARG A 341 6.83 7.14 -11.60
N ASN A 342 7.10 5.91 -11.14
CA ASN A 342 8.23 5.12 -11.67
C ASN A 342 8.10 4.90 -13.20
N TRP A 343 6.89 4.94 -13.74
CA TRP A 343 6.61 4.84 -15.16
C TRP A 343 7.07 6.07 -15.97
N GLU A 344 7.25 7.23 -15.33
CA GLU A 344 7.85 8.45 -15.94
C GLU A 344 9.39 8.39 -15.96
N ILE A 345 10.01 7.44 -15.24
CA ILE A 345 11.45 7.41 -15.01
C ILE A 345 12.11 6.30 -15.84
N GLU A 346 13.06 6.65 -16.71
CA GLU A 346 13.86 5.64 -17.41
C GLU A 346 15.03 5.13 -16.54
N THR A 347 15.69 6.03 -15.84
CA THR A 347 16.80 5.71 -14.94
C THR A 347 16.92 6.73 -13.80
N ALA A 348 17.52 6.30 -12.69
CA ALA A 348 17.79 7.17 -11.54
C ALA A 348 18.78 8.28 -11.92
N LEU A 349 18.56 9.51 -11.45
CA LEU A 349 19.33 10.71 -11.81
C LEU A 349 19.58 10.85 -13.32
N ASP A 350 18.55 10.63 -14.15
CA ASP A 350 18.64 10.93 -15.58
C ASP A 350 18.68 12.46 -15.77
N PRO A 351 19.72 13.04 -16.40
CA PRO A 351 19.75 14.46 -16.72
C PRO A 351 18.57 14.91 -17.59
N LYS A 352 18.03 14.03 -18.46
CA LYS A 352 16.83 14.33 -19.26
C LYS A 352 15.58 14.45 -18.41
N GLY A 353 15.58 13.85 -17.22
CA GLY A 353 14.53 13.98 -16.22
C GLY A 353 14.55 15.32 -15.48
N ILE A 354 15.50 16.21 -15.76
CA ILE A 354 15.53 17.56 -15.17
C ILE A 354 14.91 18.56 -16.16
N PRO A 355 13.74 19.15 -15.85
CA PRO A 355 13.16 20.20 -16.68
C PRO A 355 14.12 21.39 -16.85
N THR A 356 14.06 22.03 -18.02
CA THR A 356 14.82 23.26 -18.26
C THR A 356 14.32 24.38 -17.35
N ILE A 357 15.20 25.32 -16.98
CA ILE A 357 14.81 26.51 -16.19
C ILE A 357 13.64 27.25 -16.84
N LYS A 358 13.65 27.40 -18.17
CA LYS A 358 12.56 28.02 -18.93
C LYS A 358 11.22 27.29 -18.78
N ALA A 359 11.22 25.96 -18.71
CA ALA A 359 10.00 25.18 -18.50
C ALA A 359 9.46 25.37 -17.08
N ILE A 360 10.37 25.42 -16.09
CA ILE A 360 10.03 25.70 -14.69
C ILE A 360 9.46 27.12 -14.55
N GLU A 361 10.07 28.13 -15.17
CA GLU A 361 9.60 29.52 -15.16
C GLU A 361 8.18 29.63 -15.71
N LYS A 362 7.89 28.99 -16.85
CA LYS A 362 6.53 28.92 -17.41
C LYS A 362 5.53 28.25 -16.48
N ALA A 363 5.94 27.16 -15.83
CA ALA A 363 5.10 26.48 -14.85
C ALA A 363 4.82 27.40 -13.63
N VAL A 364 5.78 28.24 -13.23
CA VAL A 364 5.60 29.24 -12.18
C VAL A 364 4.70 30.41 -12.64
N GLU A 365 4.81 30.84 -13.89
CA GLU A 365 3.90 31.83 -14.51
C GLU A 365 2.46 31.35 -14.48
N TRP A 366 2.21 30.06 -14.72
CA TRP A 366 0.89 29.46 -14.59
C TRP A 366 0.31 29.68 -13.18
N PHE A 367 1.10 29.57 -12.10
CA PHE A 367 0.60 29.89 -10.75
C PHE A 367 0.26 31.38 -10.59
N ALA A 368 0.99 32.28 -11.25
CA ALA A 368 0.69 33.72 -11.21
C ALA A 368 -0.65 34.06 -11.88
N GLU A 369 -1.03 33.30 -12.92
CA GLU A 369 -2.30 33.44 -13.63
C GLU A 369 -3.51 32.83 -12.89
N HIS A 370 -3.27 32.06 -11.81
CA HIS A 370 -4.31 31.32 -11.09
C HIS A 370 -4.40 31.75 -9.60
N PRO A 371 -5.04 32.91 -9.30
CA PRO A 371 -5.11 33.47 -7.96
C PRO A 371 -5.89 32.62 -6.94
N GLU A 372 -6.65 31.63 -7.39
CA GLU A 372 -7.38 30.68 -6.54
C GLU A 372 -6.45 29.68 -5.83
N ILE A 373 -5.26 29.44 -6.36
CA ILE A 373 -4.27 28.56 -5.71
C ILE A 373 -3.71 29.24 -4.47
N LYS A 374 -3.67 28.53 -3.34
CA LYS A 374 -3.08 29.03 -2.08
C LYS A 374 -1.93 28.17 -1.57
N ASP A 375 -1.89 26.89 -1.97
CA ASP A 375 -0.89 25.92 -1.53
C ASP A 375 -0.20 25.32 -2.75
N VAL A 376 1.13 25.44 -2.78
CA VAL A 376 1.99 24.89 -3.83
C VAL A 376 2.89 23.82 -3.24
N LEU A 377 2.85 22.62 -3.82
CA LEU A 377 3.80 21.55 -3.49
C LEU A 377 4.87 21.45 -4.59
N ILE A 378 6.10 21.77 -4.23
CA ILE A 378 7.29 21.52 -5.05
C ILE A 378 7.65 20.03 -4.89
N THR A 379 7.57 19.28 -5.99
CA THR A 379 7.73 17.82 -6.01
C THR A 379 8.18 17.36 -7.40
N GLY A 380 7.80 16.15 -7.81
CA GLY A 380 8.18 15.49 -9.05
C GLY A 380 8.71 14.10 -8.76
N GLY A 381 9.96 13.86 -9.14
CA GLY A 381 10.79 12.80 -8.58
C GLY A 381 11.27 13.20 -7.18
N ASP A 382 12.36 13.96 -7.11
CA ASP A 382 12.80 14.60 -5.87
C ASP A 382 13.37 16.01 -6.14
N PRO A 383 12.86 17.08 -5.50
CA PRO A 383 13.36 18.44 -5.68
C PRO A 383 14.81 18.65 -5.22
N PHE A 384 15.29 17.89 -4.22
CA PHE A 384 16.60 18.10 -3.59
C PHE A 384 17.78 17.61 -4.44
N ILE A 385 17.51 17.08 -5.65
CA ILE A 385 18.55 16.83 -6.65
C ILE A 385 18.95 18.10 -7.41
N LEU A 386 18.12 19.14 -7.36
CA LEU A 386 18.41 20.45 -7.94
C LEU A 386 19.41 21.18 -7.07
N SER A 387 20.12 22.16 -7.64
CA SER A 387 20.99 23.02 -6.84
C SER A 387 20.17 24.00 -6.01
N ASP A 388 20.77 24.46 -4.91
CA ASP A 388 20.15 25.43 -4.00
C ASP A 388 19.72 26.70 -4.75
N GLU A 389 20.50 27.16 -5.73
CA GLU A 389 20.17 28.35 -6.52
C GLU A 389 18.92 28.15 -7.39
N VAL A 390 18.69 26.94 -7.90
CA VAL A 390 17.48 26.64 -8.70
C VAL A 390 16.26 26.59 -7.78
N LEU A 391 16.38 25.92 -6.63
CA LEU A 391 15.29 25.85 -5.64
C LEU A 391 14.97 27.24 -5.09
N GLU A 392 15.97 28.04 -4.75
CA GLU A 392 15.80 29.41 -4.27
C GLU A 392 15.04 30.27 -5.28
N LYS A 393 15.35 30.18 -6.59
CA LYS A 393 14.61 30.90 -7.63
C LYS A 393 13.13 30.52 -7.68
N ILE A 394 12.83 29.22 -7.63
CA ILE A 394 11.44 28.72 -7.66
C ILE A 394 10.69 29.21 -6.41
N ILE A 395 11.27 29.01 -5.23
CA ILE A 395 10.65 29.37 -3.95
C ILE A 395 10.46 30.88 -3.87
N SER A 396 11.48 31.68 -4.20
CA SER A 396 11.40 33.14 -4.17
C SER A 396 10.32 33.67 -5.11
N ARG A 397 10.23 33.11 -6.33
CA ARG A 397 9.21 33.53 -7.28
C ARG A 397 7.81 33.16 -6.81
N LEU A 398 7.59 31.93 -6.34
CA LEU A 398 6.30 31.52 -5.78
C LEU A 398 5.92 32.33 -4.54
N SER A 399 6.88 32.66 -3.67
CA SER A 399 6.66 33.47 -2.47
C SER A 399 6.33 34.94 -2.78
N SER A 400 6.72 35.43 -3.95
CA SER A 400 6.37 36.78 -4.40
C SER A 400 4.92 36.93 -4.89
N LEU A 401 4.18 35.81 -4.99
CA LEU A 401 2.79 35.82 -5.41
C LEU A 401 1.89 36.00 -4.18
N ASP A 402 1.21 37.15 -4.06
CA ASP A 402 0.41 37.52 -2.88
C ASP A 402 -0.67 36.48 -2.50
N HIS A 403 -1.17 35.72 -3.46
CA HIS A 403 -2.18 34.69 -3.22
C HIS A 403 -1.61 33.38 -2.68
N ILE A 404 -0.30 33.12 -2.78
CA ILE A 404 0.31 31.89 -2.29
C ILE A 404 0.61 32.02 -0.81
N ILE A 405 0.02 31.13 0.00
CA ILE A 405 0.13 31.15 1.46
C ILE A 405 1.11 30.08 1.93
N ASN A 406 1.07 28.89 1.32
CA ASN A 406 1.90 27.76 1.69
C ASN A 406 2.75 27.29 0.51
N ILE A 407 4.04 27.11 0.75
CA ILE A 407 4.94 26.36 -0.14
C ILE A 407 5.44 25.16 0.64
N ARG A 408 5.23 23.97 0.07
CA ARG A 408 5.66 22.70 0.64
C ARG A 408 6.66 22.04 -0.31
N ILE A 409 7.58 21.25 0.25
CA ILE A 409 8.55 20.49 -0.54
C ILE A 409 8.38 19.01 -0.21
N GLY A 410 8.13 18.20 -1.23
CA GLY A 410 8.07 16.75 -1.11
C GLY A 410 9.41 16.14 -1.48
N THR A 411 10.23 15.80 -0.50
CA THR A 411 11.56 15.19 -0.71
C THR A 411 11.72 13.92 0.14
N ARG A 412 12.40 12.93 -0.43
CA ARG A 412 12.84 11.71 0.23
C ARG A 412 14.37 11.68 0.42
N VAL A 413 15.09 12.70 -0.01
CA VAL A 413 16.54 12.81 0.17
C VAL A 413 16.92 12.74 1.65
N LEU A 414 16.14 13.36 2.56
CA LEU A 414 16.40 13.31 4.00
C LEU A 414 16.44 11.91 4.63
N VAL A 415 15.94 10.88 3.94
CA VAL A 415 16.05 9.48 4.41
C VAL A 415 16.94 8.61 3.53
N THR A 416 17.28 9.07 2.32
CA THR A 416 18.07 8.30 1.34
C THR A 416 19.49 8.82 1.16
N VAL A 417 19.74 10.10 1.47
CA VAL A 417 21.04 10.78 1.55
C VAL A 417 20.88 11.93 2.58
N PRO A 418 20.83 11.63 3.89
CA PRO A 418 20.57 12.61 4.94
C PRO A 418 21.72 13.57 5.21
#